data_AF-A0A380TFT2-F1
#
_entry.id   AF-A0A380TFT2-F1
#
_cell.length_a   1.000
_cell.length_b   1.000
_cell.length_c   1.000
_cell.angle_alpha   90.00
_cell.angle_beta   90.00
_cell.angle_gamma   90.00
#
_symmetry.space_group_name_H-M   'P 1'
#
loop_
_entity.id
_entity.type
_entity.pdbx_description
1 polymer ?
#
loop_
_entity_poly.entity_id
_entity_poly.type
_entity_poly.pdbx_seq_one_letter_code
_entity_poly.pdbx_strand_id
1 'polypeptide(L)'
;MRPAFIGLPMLAVLGFLSVVWLHWGGPARGGRPAPAPARAVSVARALATADRAPATGYSQRLVAHEHAAAAVPANAIPFQMTQLAANELETDFARLLLERWAAAEPAAAAAWTDRLPASPARLALQQVVAVRWVVADPDRALDWLRQRPHGPGRETIALAMGGRIANTDPTVALLLAEELSAPFSCELRERALEAWAREEPFRAADFAARFLPAEESRRALIRIALTRTGSRARGDEAGALTGLARDWEHSEASPAHAR
;
A
#
# COMPACT_ATOMS: atom_id res chain seq x y z
N MET A 1 56.54 -40.50 17.64
CA MET A 1 56.28 -40.11 19.05
C MET A 1 54.80 -39.77 19.21
N ARG A 2 54.18 -40.16 20.33
CA ARG A 2 52.81 -39.92 20.86
C ARG A 2 52.92 -40.01 22.42
N PRO A 3 51.93 -39.67 23.28
CA PRO A 3 50.59 -39.06 23.09
C PRO A 3 50.66 -37.53 23.39
N ALA A 4 49.68 -36.74 23.89
CA ALA A 4 48.25 -36.84 24.31
C ALA A 4 47.50 -35.54 23.85
N PHE A 5 46.18 -35.31 23.84
CA PHE A 5 44.94 -35.74 24.56
C PHE A 5 44.49 -34.87 25.76
N ILE A 6 43.16 -34.63 25.82
CA ILE A 6 42.35 -33.86 26.80
C ILE A 6 42.34 -32.33 26.54
N GLY A 7 41.19 -31.64 26.41
CA GLY A 7 39.80 -32.10 26.37
C GLY A 7 38.80 -30.95 26.10
N LEU A 8 37.58 -31.27 25.64
CA LEU A 8 36.45 -30.33 25.59
C LEU A 8 35.89 -30.11 27.01
N PRO A 9 35.19 -28.98 27.26
CA PRO A 9 33.73 -29.13 27.30
C PRO A 9 32.96 -28.02 26.55
N MET A 10 31.72 -28.39 26.23
CA MET A 10 30.68 -27.57 25.65
C MET A 10 29.92 -26.80 26.75
N LEU A 11 29.60 -25.52 26.55
CA LEU A 11 28.32 -24.91 26.97
C LEU A 11 28.14 -23.49 26.40
N ALA A 12 26.88 -23.10 26.24
CA ALA A 12 26.46 -21.84 25.63
C ALA A 12 26.74 -20.60 26.53
N VAL A 13 26.66 -19.40 25.94
CA VAL A 13 25.60 -18.42 26.27
C VAL A 13 25.71 -17.16 25.38
N LEU A 14 24.53 -16.69 25.00
CA LEU A 14 24.13 -15.40 24.43
C LEU A 14 25.09 -14.20 24.55
N GLY A 15 25.12 -13.39 23.49
CA GLY A 15 25.18 -11.93 23.62
C GLY A 15 26.37 -11.24 22.96
N PHE A 16 26.17 -10.70 21.76
CA PHE A 16 27.02 -9.62 21.22
C PHE A 16 26.18 -8.50 20.58
N LEU A 17 25.46 -7.77 21.44
CA LEU A 17 25.04 -6.40 21.14
C LEU A 17 26.25 -5.48 21.31
N SER A 18 26.95 -5.19 20.22
CA SER A 18 27.92 -4.11 19.96
C SER A 18 28.48 -4.36 18.57
N VAL A 19 28.64 -3.40 17.64
CA VAL A 19 29.19 -2.05 17.80
C VAL A 19 28.55 -1.11 16.77
N VAL A 20 28.02 0.04 17.21
CA VAL A 20 28.34 1.41 16.75
C VAL A 20 27.69 2.37 17.76
N TRP A 21 28.46 2.74 18.78
CA TRP A 21 28.17 3.85 19.69
C TRP A 21 29.48 4.62 19.87
N LEU A 22 29.76 5.54 18.93
CA LEU A 22 31.01 6.27 18.84
C LEU A 22 30.74 7.73 18.50
N HIS A 23 30.41 8.54 19.52
CA HIS A 23 31.04 9.84 19.80
C HIS A 23 30.36 10.56 20.99
N TRP A 24 30.62 10.12 22.23
CA TRP A 24 30.65 11.01 23.41
C TRP A 24 31.30 10.31 24.62
N GLY A 25 32.29 10.96 25.25
CA GLY A 25 32.59 10.78 26.69
C GLY A 25 33.51 9.60 27.10
N GLY A 26 34.58 9.93 27.85
CA GLY A 26 35.46 8.96 28.50
C GLY A 26 34.88 8.28 29.76
N PRO A 27 35.66 7.43 30.43
CA PRO A 27 35.12 6.34 31.26
C PRO A 27 34.70 6.75 32.68
N ALA A 28 33.39 6.70 32.95
CA ALA A 28 32.86 6.68 34.31
C ALA A 28 32.69 5.23 34.80
N ARG A 29 33.52 4.81 35.77
CA ARG A 29 33.37 3.52 36.45
C ARG A 29 32.14 3.55 37.39
N GLY A 30 31.31 2.51 37.36
CA GLY A 30 30.37 2.19 38.44
C GLY A 30 28.93 2.74 38.34
N GLY A 31 28.53 3.38 37.25
CA GLY A 31 27.13 3.80 37.04
C GLY A 31 26.22 2.63 36.67
N ARG A 32 25.05 2.51 37.33
CA ARG A 32 23.92 1.74 36.77
C ARG A 32 23.62 2.27 35.36
N PRO A 33 23.29 1.43 34.36
CA PRO A 33 22.90 1.91 33.04
C PRO A 33 21.75 2.91 33.19
N ALA A 34 21.87 4.06 32.53
CA ALA A 34 20.85 5.11 32.59
C ALA A 34 19.50 4.53 32.18
N PRO A 35 18.40 4.83 32.90
CA PRO A 35 17.10 4.30 32.57
C PRO A 35 16.73 4.71 31.14
N ALA A 36 16.43 3.74 30.29
CA ALA A 36 15.99 4.01 28.93
C ALA A 36 14.80 4.98 28.95
N PRO A 37 14.74 5.98 28.04
CA PRO A 37 13.68 6.98 28.07
C PRO A 37 12.32 6.30 27.99
N ALA A 38 11.34 6.78 28.77
CA ALA A 38 10.06 6.10 28.97
C ALA A 38 9.33 5.72 27.67
N ARG A 39 9.54 6.50 26.59
CA ARG A 39 9.03 6.21 25.23
C ARG A 39 9.70 5.00 24.56
N ALA A 40 11.00 4.80 24.74
CA ALA A 40 11.68 3.59 24.26
C ALA A 40 11.19 2.35 25.02
N VAL A 41 10.95 2.49 26.33
CA VAL A 41 10.37 1.43 27.17
C VAL A 41 8.94 1.10 26.74
N SER A 42 8.11 2.07 26.34
CA SER A 42 6.76 1.80 25.85
C SER A 42 6.75 1.09 24.49
N VAL A 43 7.63 1.47 23.55
CA VAL A 43 7.74 0.79 22.24
C VAL A 43 8.23 -0.65 22.42
N ALA A 44 9.33 -0.86 23.18
CA ALA A 44 9.85 -2.19 23.45
C ALA A 44 8.85 -3.08 24.20
N ARG A 45 8.06 -2.52 25.12
CA ARG A 45 6.99 -3.26 25.81
C ARG A 45 5.86 -3.65 24.85
N ALA A 46 5.45 -2.75 23.97
CA ALA A 46 4.35 -2.97 23.04
C ALA A 46 4.70 -4.04 21.98
N LEU A 47 5.93 -4.00 21.43
CA LEU A 47 6.45 -5.07 20.58
C LEU A 47 6.53 -6.41 21.33
N ALA A 48 7.06 -6.41 22.55
CA ALA A 48 7.11 -7.63 23.36
C ALA A 48 5.72 -8.17 23.77
N THR A 49 4.65 -7.36 23.75
CA THR A 49 3.28 -7.87 23.89
C THR A 49 2.73 -8.45 22.60
N ALA A 50 3.11 -7.90 21.44
CA ALA A 50 2.74 -8.45 20.13
C ALA A 50 3.37 -9.84 19.86
N ASP A 51 4.65 -10.01 20.20
CA ASP A 51 5.38 -11.29 20.07
C ASP A 51 4.74 -12.40 20.90
N ARG A 52 4.27 -12.07 22.11
CA ARG A 52 3.64 -13.02 23.04
C ARG A 52 2.17 -13.31 22.73
N ALA A 53 1.55 -12.57 21.81
CA ALA A 53 0.17 -12.84 21.40
C ALA A 53 0.13 -14.19 20.64
N PRO A 54 -0.77 -15.13 21.01
CA PRO A 54 -0.90 -16.40 20.29
C PRO A 54 -1.34 -16.15 18.84
N ALA A 55 -1.00 -17.05 17.92
CA ALA A 55 -1.26 -16.86 16.48
C ALA A 55 -2.75 -16.70 16.11
N THR A 56 -3.67 -17.16 16.97
CA THR A 56 -5.12 -16.94 16.84
C THR A 56 -5.57 -15.52 17.24
N GLY A 57 -4.71 -14.73 17.88
CA GLY A 57 -4.96 -13.37 18.33
C GLY A 57 -4.48 -12.28 17.36
N TYR A 58 -4.69 -12.46 16.04
CA TYR A 58 -4.26 -11.48 15.02
C TYR A 58 -4.67 -10.03 15.34
N SER A 59 -5.91 -9.83 15.81
CA SER A 59 -6.41 -8.52 16.25
C SER A 59 -5.66 -7.96 17.46
N GLN A 60 -5.28 -8.80 18.44
CA GLN A 60 -4.51 -8.37 19.61
C GLN A 60 -3.08 -7.98 19.23
N ARG A 61 -2.46 -8.73 18.30
CA ARG A 61 -1.14 -8.40 17.75
C ARG A 61 -1.18 -7.08 16.99
N LEU A 62 -2.14 -6.89 16.09
CA LEU A 62 -2.32 -5.64 15.35
C LEU A 62 -2.50 -4.43 16.28
N VAL A 63 -3.39 -4.52 17.28
CA VAL A 63 -3.61 -3.45 18.28
C VAL A 63 -2.33 -3.15 19.08
N ALA A 64 -1.52 -4.16 19.41
CA ALA A 64 -0.23 -3.94 20.07
C ALA A 64 0.76 -3.19 19.15
N HIS A 65 0.84 -3.51 17.86
CA HIS A 65 1.65 -2.75 16.90
C HIS A 65 1.10 -1.33 16.65
N GLU A 66 -0.22 -1.11 16.66
CA GLU A 66 -0.83 0.22 16.55
C GLU A 66 -0.44 1.11 17.75
N HIS A 67 -0.56 0.58 18.98
CA HIS A 67 -0.11 1.29 20.18
C HIS A 67 1.41 1.52 20.20
N ALA A 68 2.21 0.54 19.76
CA ALA A 68 3.66 0.70 19.61
C ALA A 68 3.96 1.83 18.61
N ALA A 69 3.30 1.83 17.46
CA ALA A 69 3.56 2.75 16.37
C ALA A 69 3.18 4.18 16.78
N ALA A 70 2.03 4.37 17.43
CA ALA A 70 1.60 5.67 17.96
C ALA A 70 2.59 6.26 18.98
N ALA A 71 3.29 5.42 19.76
CA ALA A 71 4.29 5.86 20.73
C ALA A 71 5.63 6.33 20.11
N VAL A 72 5.92 5.98 18.85
CA VAL A 72 7.11 6.46 18.14
C VAL A 72 6.92 7.92 17.70
N PRO A 73 7.76 8.88 18.13
CA PRO A 73 7.67 10.26 17.66
C PRO A 73 8.11 10.35 16.19
N ALA A 74 7.51 11.28 15.42
CA ALA A 74 7.68 11.34 13.96
C ALA A 74 9.15 11.41 13.51
N ASN A 75 9.96 12.24 14.17
CA ASN A 75 11.38 12.39 13.90
C ASN A 75 12.24 11.14 14.20
N ALA A 76 11.73 10.16 14.96
CA ALA A 76 12.40 8.89 15.22
C ALA A 76 11.97 7.77 14.26
N ILE A 77 10.93 7.96 13.44
CA ILE A 77 10.47 6.93 12.50
C ILE A 77 11.57 6.49 11.53
N PRO A 78 12.34 7.38 10.87
CA PRO A 78 13.40 6.94 9.93
C PRO A 78 14.46 6.04 10.59
N PHE A 79 14.82 6.34 11.84
CA PHE A 79 15.74 5.52 12.62
C PHE A 79 15.12 4.17 12.99
N GLN A 80 13.86 4.15 13.45
CA GLN A 80 13.14 2.93 13.80
C GLN A 80 12.98 2.00 12.59
N MET A 81 12.65 2.53 11.41
CA MET A 81 12.54 1.77 10.16
C MET A 81 13.88 1.14 9.75
N THR A 82 14.99 1.86 9.95
CA THR A 82 16.35 1.33 9.72
C THR A 82 16.68 0.18 10.68
N GLN A 83 16.28 0.27 11.95
CA GLN A 83 16.48 -0.81 12.93
C GLN A 83 15.62 -2.05 12.61
N LEU A 84 14.38 -1.88 12.14
CA LEU A 84 13.54 -3.00 11.71
C LEU A 84 14.16 -3.75 10.52
N ALA A 85 14.56 -3.02 9.47
CA ALA A 85 15.16 -3.63 8.28
C ALA A 85 16.51 -4.35 8.53
N ALA A 86 17.21 -4.02 9.62
CA ALA A 86 18.49 -4.64 9.98
C ALA A 86 18.36 -5.94 10.80
N ASN A 87 17.23 -6.16 11.49
CA ASN A 87 17.03 -7.30 12.39
C ASN A 87 15.97 -8.26 11.83
N GLU A 88 14.72 -7.82 11.80
CA GLU A 88 13.58 -8.55 11.25
C GLU A 88 12.53 -7.53 10.81
N LEU A 89 12.14 -7.57 9.52
CA LEU A 89 11.16 -6.64 8.97
C LEU A 89 9.74 -7.11 9.31
N GLU A 90 9.36 -6.88 10.56
CA GLU A 90 8.02 -7.11 11.08
C GLU A 90 7.03 -6.17 10.35
N THR A 91 6.26 -6.75 9.42
CA THR A 91 5.66 -5.99 8.31
C THR A 91 4.44 -5.17 8.74
N ASP A 92 3.69 -5.59 9.76
CA ASP A 92 2.53 -4.86 10.25
C ASP A 92 2.93 -3.56 10.97
N PHE A 93 3.90 -3.62 11.87
CA PHE A 93 4.48 -2.44 12.51
C PHE A 93 5.24 -1.55 11.52
N ALA A 94 6.02 -2.14 10.61
CA ALA A 94 6.70 -1.39 9.55
C ALA A 94 5.70 -0.61 8.69
N ARG A 95 4.57 -1.22 8.31
CA ARG A 95 3.47 -0.54 7.59
C ARG A 95 2.92 0.64 8.39
N LEU A 96 2.57 0.44 9.66
CA LEU A 96 1.98 1.48 10.52
C LEU A 96 2.91 2.70 10.70
N LEU A 97 4.21 2.46 10.87
CA LEU A 97 5.22 3.52 10.91
C LEU A 97 5.39 4.21 9.55
N LEU A 98 5.44 3.43 8.47
CA LEU A 98 5.63 3.94 7.12
C LEU A 98 4.43 4.76 6.63
N GLU A 99 3.20 4.42 7.02
CA GLU A 99 2.01 5.25 6.77
C GLU A 99 2.13 6.63 7.40
N ARG A 100 2.62 6.70 8.64
CA ARG A 100 2.84 7.96 9.36
C ARG A 100 3.99 8.76 8.77
N TRP A 101 5.07 8.10 8.35
CA TRP A 101 6.19 8.77 7.67
C TRP A 101 5.77 9.31 6.30
N ALA A 102 5.08 8.50 5.49
CA ALA A 102 4.62 8.91 4.18
C ALA A 102 3.58 10.04 4.20
N ALA A 103 2.83 10.20 5.31
CA ALA A 103 1.94 11.34 5.51
C ALA A 103 2.68 12.67 5.79
N ALA A 104 3.95 12.62 6.21
CA ALA A 104 4.77 13.81 6.50
C ALA A 104 5.84 14.08 5.43
N GLU A 105 6.52 13.02 4.97
CA GLU A 105 7.66 13.07 4.05
C GLU A 105 7.57 11.91 3.03
N PRO A 106 6.58 11.93 2.11
CA PRO A 106 6.32 10.79 1.21
C PRO A 106 7.51 10.40 0.35
N ALA A 107 8.27 11.38 -0.17
CA ALA A 107 9.47 11.12 -0.96
C ALA A 107 10.60 10.46 -0.15
N ALA A 108 10.76 10.80 1.13
CA ALA A 108 11.76 10.19 2.01
C ALA A 108 11.37 8.76 2.40
N ALA A 109 10.09 8.54 2.72
CA ALA A 109 9.52 7.21 2.97
C ALA A 109 9.68 6.30 1.75
N ALA A 110 9.41 6.81 0.55
CA ALA A 110 9.60 6.11 -0.72
C ALA A 110 11.07 5.73 -0.96
N ALA A 111 11.99 6.70 -0.87
CA ALA A 111 13.43 6.46 -1.01
C ALA A 111 14.00 5.51 0.06
N TRP A 112 13.33 5.35 1.20
CA TRP A 112 13.63 4.28 2.15
C TRP A 112 13.15 2.91 1.64
N THR A 113 11.91 2.78 1.14
CA THR A 113 11.43 1.50 0.58
C THR A 113 12.24 1.02 -0.62
N ASP A 114 12.75 1.95 -1.44
CA ASP A 114 13.52 1.63 -2.64
C ASP A 114 14.91 1.07 -2.33
N ARG A 115 15.42 1.24 -1.10
CA ARG A 115 16.66 0.62 -0.61
C ARG A 115 16.48 -0.80 -0.08
N LEU A 116 15.25 -1.29 0.08
CA LEU A 116 15.01 -2.66 0.54
C LEU A 116 15.35 -3.68 -0.55
N PRO A 117 15.79 -4.91 -0.18
CA PRO A 117 15.94 -6.01 -1.12
C PRO A 117 14.64 -6.35 -1.86
N ALA A 118 14.76 -6.81 -3.10
CA ALA A 118 13.62 -7.21 -3.92
C ALA A 118 12.85 -8.36 -3.26
N SER A 119 11.63 -8.08 -2.83
CA SER A 119 10.79 -8.98 -2.04
C SER A 119 9.32 -8.58 -2.12
N PRO A 120 8.36 -9.50 -1.87
CA PRO A 120 6.95 -9.15 -1.73
C PRO A 120 6.69 -8.12 -0.62
N ALA A 121 7.42 -8.20 0.49
CA ALA A 121 7.33 -7.24 1.60
C ALA A 121 7.72 -5.82 1.16
N ARG A 122 8.79 -5.66 0.36
CA ARG A 122 9.13 -4.35 -0.23
C ARG A 122 8.00 -3.80 -1.10
N LEU A 123 7.40 -4.64 -1.95
CA LEU A 123 6.32 -4.20 -2.83
C LEU A 123 5.09 -3.74 -2.03
N ALA A 124 4.71 -4.49 -0.99
CA ALA A 124 3.63 -4.10 -0.09
C ALA A 124 3.91 -2.76 0.61
N LEU A 125 5.13 -2.54 1.10
CA LEU A 125 5.53 -1.26 1.70
C LEU A 125 5.59 -0.10 0.67
N GLN A 126 6.00 -0.36 -0.58
CA GLN A 126 5.93 0.62 -1.66
C GLN A 126 4.48 1.02 -1.97
N GLN A 127 3.53 0.07 -1.98
CA GLN A 127 2.10 0.38 -2.14
C GLN A 127 1.55 1.25 -0.99
N VAL A 128 2.00 0.99 0.24
CA VAL A 128 1.62 1.79 1.42
C VAL A 128 2.06 3.25 1.27
N VAL A 129 3.30 3.49 0.86
CA VAL A 129 3.79 4.86 0.58
C VAL A 129 3.03 5.46 -0.60
N ALA A 130 2.84 4.71 -1.68
CA ALA A 130 2.15 5.15 -2.88
C ALA A 130 0.72 5.67 -2.60
N VAL A 131 -0.08 4.91 -1.84
CA VAL A 131 -1.46 5.28 -1.48
C VAL A 131 -1.51 6.49 -0.54
N ARG A 132 -0.48 6.71 0.29
CA ARG A 132 -0.37 7.90 1.14
C ARG A 132 0.10 9.13 0.35
N TRP A 133 1.10 8.96 -0.52
CA TRP A 133 1.65 10.03 -1.36
C TRP A 133 0.58 10.56 -2.33
N VAL A 134 -0.13 9.69 -3.03
CA VAL A 134 -1.11 10.12 -4.05
C VAL A 134 -2.29 10.92 -3.48
N VAL A 135 -2.56 10.82 -2.17
CA VAL A 135 -3.55 11.65 -1.47
C VAL A 135 -2.99 13.02 -1.09
N ALA A 136 -1.68 13.12 -0.82
CA ALA A 136 -1.01 14.36 -0.42
C ALA A 136 -0.55 15.20 -1.61
N ASP A 137 -0.07 14.55 -2.67
CA ASP A 137 0.51 15.15 -3.87
C ASP A 137 0.43 14.13 -5.03
N PRO A 138 -0.68 14.11 -5.79
CA PRO A 138 -0.90 13.11 -6.84
C PRO A 138 0.10 13.24 -7.98
N ASP A 139 0.49 14.46 -8.36
CA ASP A 139 1.41 14.71 -9.47
C ASP A 139 2.80 14.11 -9.16
N ARG A 140 3.40 14.45 -8.01
CA ARG A 140 4.70 13.89 -7.63
C ARG A 140 4.64 12.38 -7.36
N ALA A 141 3.51 11.86 -6.88
CA ALA A 141 3.30 10.42 -6.71
C ALA A 141 3.28 9.69 -8.06
N LEU A 142 2.59 10.23 -9.07
CA LEU A 142 2.54 9.67 -10.41
C LEU A 142 3.88 9.77 -11.13
N ASP A 143 4.63 10.86 -10.97
CA ASP A 143 5.98 10.97 -11.50
C ASP A 143 6.93 9.93 -10.88
N TRP A 144 6.85 9.71 -9.57
CA TRP A 144 7.58 8.64 -8.88
C TRP A 144 7.17 7.24 -9.37
N LEU A 145 5.89 7.03 -9.70
CA LEU A 145 5.42 5.78 -10.31
C LEU A 145 5.97 5.59 -11.74
N ARG A 146 6.03 6.65 -12.55
CA ARG A 146 6.53 6.63 -13.93
C ARG A 146 8.05 6.43 -14.01
N GLN A 147 8.81 6.83 -12.99
CA GLN A 147 10.25 6.56 -12.89
C GLN A 147 10.59 5.08 -12.63
N ARG A 148 9.60 4.21 -12.37
CA ARG A 148 9.82 2.77 -12.16
C ARG A 148 9.93 2.00 -13.47
N PRO A 149 10.76 0.94 -13.54
CA PRO A 149 10.73 -0.01 -14.64
C PRO A 149 9.31 -0.56 -14.87
N HIS A 150 8.94 -0.74 -16.13
CA HIS A 150 7.70 -1.42 -16.51
C HIS A 150 7.69 -2.87 -16.02
N GLY A 151 6.50 -3.38 -15.70
CA GLY A 151 6.27 -4.75 -15.26
C GLY A 151 5.38 -4.84 -14.01
N PRO A 152 5.06 -6.07 -13.55
CA PRO A 152 3.96 -6.30 -12.61
C PRO A 152 4.07 -5.54 -11.29
N GLY A 153 5.29 -5.28 -10.80
CA GLY A 153 5.50 -4.51 -9.57
C GLY A 153 5.07 -3.04 -9.71
N ARG A 154 5.39 -2.38 -10.84
CA ARG A 154 4.91 -1.01 -11.13
C ARG A 154 3.39 -1.01 -11.25
N GLU A 155 2.82 -1.96 -11.99
CA GLU A 155 1.38 -2.01 -12.26
C GLU A 155 0.57 -2.31 -10.99
N THR A 156 1.10 -3.14 -10.08
CA THR A 156 0.52 -3.40 -8.76
C THR A 156 0.54 -2.17 -7.84
N ILE A 157 1.51 -1.26 -8.00
CA ILE A 157 1.52 0.06 -7.33
C ILE A 157 0.55 1.02 -8.03
N ALA A 158 0.50 1.00 -9.36
CA ALA A 158 -0.40 1.82 -10.16
C ALA A 158 -1.88 1.52 -9.87
N LEU A 159 -2.26 0.26 -9.73
CA LEU A 159 -3.61 -0.14 -9.28
C LEU A 159 -3.95 0.46 -7.90
N ALA A 160 -3.01 0.40 -6.95
CA ALA A 160 -3.23 0.92 -5.61
C ALA A 160 -3.40 2.46 -5.60
N MET A 161 -2.57 3.18 -6.38
CA MET A 161 -2.70 4.62 -6.59
C MET A 161 -4.00 4.97 -7.33
N GLY A 162 -4.24 4.37 -8.49
CA GLY A 162 -5.40 4.62 -9.34
C GLY A 162 -6.71 4.30 -8.63
N GLY A 163 -6.77 3.22 -7.85
CA GLY A 163 -7.92 2.88 -7.00
C GLY A 163 -8.16 3.88 -5.86
N ARG A 164 -7.16 4.69 -5.47
CA ARG A 164 -7.33 5.84 -4.57
C ARG A 164 -7.80 7.07 -5.34
N ILE A 165 -7.10 7.44 -6.42
CA ILE A 165 -7.41 8.54 -7.34
C ILE A 165 -8.87 8.46 -7.82
N ALA A 166 -9.34 7.27 -8.18
CA ALA A 166 -10.70 7.01 -8.67
C ALA A 166 -11.82 7.58 -7.78
N ASN A 167 -11.60 7.69 -6.46
CA ASN A 167 -12.59 8.22 -5.52
C ASN A 167 -12.65 9.75 -5.45
N THR A 168 -11.72 10.45 -6.12
CA THR A 168 -11.60 11.92 -6.10
C THR A 168 -11.56 12.50 -7.51
N ASP A 169 -10.92 11.79 -8.45
CA ASP A 169 -10.89 12.10 -9.88
C ASP A 169 -10.88 10.79 -10.69
N PRO A 170 -12.06 10.28 -11.11
CA PRO A 170 -12.12 9.06 -11.92
C PRO A 170 -11.49 9.23 -13.30
N THR A 171 -11.37 10.46 -13.83
CA THR A 171 -10.79 10.70 -15.17
C THR A 171 -9.28 10.54 -15.17
N VAL A 172 -8.59 11.01 -14.12
CA VAL A 172 -7.15 10.77 -13.94
C VAL A 172 -6.86 9.28 -13.67
N ALA A 173 -7.75 8.58 -12.96
CA ALA A 173 -7.63 7.13 -12.79
C ALA A 173 -7.80 6.36 -14.12
N LEU A 174 -8.70 6.81 -15.00
CA LEU A 174 -8.85 6.27 -16.36
C LEU A 174 -7.62 6.55 -17.24
N LEU A 175 -7.06 7.76 -17.20
CA LEU A 175 -5.82 8.08 -17.91
C LEU A 175 -4.64 7.22 -17.41
N LEU A 176 -4.55 6.95 -16.10
CA LEU A 176 -3.55 6.04 -15.56
C LEU A 176 -3.76 4.59 -16.04
N ALA A 177 -5.00 4.16 -16.27
CA ALA A 177 -5.29 2.82 -16.79
C ALA A 177 -4.72 2.58 -18.19
N GLU A 178 -4.65 3.62 -19.03
CA GLU A 178 -4.02 3.56 -20.35
C GLU A 178 -2.48 3.44 -20.29
N GLU A 179 -1.84 3.69 -19.14
CA GLU A 179 -0.40 3.46 -18.92
C GLU A 179 -0.05 2.01 -18.49
N LEU A 180 -1.04 1.11 -18.41
CA LEU A 180 -0.90 -0.25 -17.86
C LEU A 180 -1.19 -1.33 -18.92
N SER A 181 -0.57 -2.50 -18.76
CA SER A 181 -0.94 -3.68 -19.55
C SER A 181 -2.20 -4.38 -18.99
N ALA A 182 -2.87 -5.16 -19.82
CA ALA A 182 -3.91 -6.07 -19.33
C ALA A 182 -3.26 -7.20 -18.50
N PRO A 183 -3.82 -7.59 -17.33
CA PRO A 183 -5.16 -7.27 -16.85
C PRO A 183 -5.30 -5.98 -16.02
N PHE A 184 -4.19 -5.33 -15.66
CA PHE A 184 -4.17 -4.18 -14.73
C PHE A 184 -4.94 -2.96 -15.26
N SER A 185 -4.87 -2.69 -16.57
CA SER A 185 -5.64 -1.61 -17.21
C SER A 185 -7.16 -1.83 -17.09
N CYS A 186 -7.64 -3.02 -17.42
CA CYS A 186 -9.04 -3.40 -17.30
C CYS A 186 -9.55 -3.27 -15.84
N GLU A 187 -8.78 -3.76 -14.86
CA GLU A 187 -9.16 -3.63 -13.43
C GLU A 187 -9.23 -2.15 -13.01
N LEU A 188 -8.22 -1.33 -13.35
CA LEU A 188 -8.21 0.08 -12.93
C LEU A 188 -9.40 0.85 -13.55
N ARG A 189 -9.63 0.63 -14.84
CA ARG A 189 -10.74 1.22 -15.59
C ARG A 189 -12.10 0.82 -15.01
N GLU A 190 -12.28 -0.44 -14.66
CA GLU A 190 -13.50 -0.92 -13.99
C GLU A 190 -13.71 -0.20 -12.65
N ARG A 191 -12.67 -0.09 -11.82
CA ARG A 191 -12.72 0.58 -10.52
C ARG A 191 -12.97 2.09 -10.63
N ALA A 192 -12.39 2.74 -11.65
CA ALA A 192 -12.58 4.15 -11.93
C ALA A 192 -14.02 4.46 -12.37
N LEU A 193 -14.59 3.64 -13.28
CA LEU A 193 -15.98 3.78 -13.69
C LEU A 193 -16.97 3.49 -12.55
N GLU A 194 -16.67 2.53 -11.68
CA GLU A 194 -17.50 2.26 -10.50
C GLU A 194 -17.51 3.46 -9.54
N ALA A 195 -16.35 4.07 -9.32
CA ALA A 195 -16.22 5.23 -8.47
C ALA A 195 -16.94 6.44 -9.06
N TRP A 196 -16.79 6.70 -10.36
CA TRP A 196 -17.52 7.76 -11.06
C TRP A 196 -19.03 7.55 -11.00
N ALA A 197 -19.50 6.31 -11.23
CA ALA A 197 -20.92 6.01 -11.29
C ALA A 197 -21.66 6.10 -9.95
N ARG A 198 -20.94 6.14 -8.81
CA ARG A 198 -21.55 6.44 -7.51
C ARG A 198 -22.13 7.86 -7.46
N GLU A 199 -21.49 8.81 -8.12
CA GLU A 199 -21.90 10.22 -8.13
C GLU A 199 -22.56 10.62 -9.45
N GLU A 200 -21.96 10.25 -10.59
CA GLU A 200 -22.37 10.69 -11.94
C GLU A 200 -22.57 9.51 -12.92
N PRO A 201 -23.49 8.57 -12.69
CA PRO A 201 -23.63 7.36 -13.51
C PRO A 201 -23.95 7.62 -14.97
N PHE A 202 -24.64 8.72 -15.31
CA PHE A 202 -24.88 9.07 -16.72
C PHE A 202 -23.59 9.51 -17.44
N ARG A 203 -22.67 10.20 -16.77
CA ARG A 203 -21.36 10.56 -17.35
C ARG A 203 -20.45 9.34 -17.43
N ALA A 204 -20.43 8.51 -16.39
CA ALA A 204 -19.69 7.24 -16.41
C ALA A 204 -20.18 6.30 -17.52
N ALA A 205 -21.50 6.22 -17.73
CA ALA A 205 -22.12 5.43 -18.80
C ALA A 205 -21.82 6.00 -20.20
N ASP A 206 -21.94 7.33 -20.40
CA ASP A 206 -21.59 7.98 -21.67
C ASP A 206 -20.10 7.80 -22.01
N PHE A 207 -19.20 7.92 -21.02
CA PHE A 207 -17.79 7.58 -21.19
C PHE A 207 -17.60 6.11 -21.59
N ALA A 208 -18.24 5.18 -20.86
CA ALA A 208 -18.12 3.75 -21.14
C ALA A 208 -18.55 3.40 -22.57
N ALA A 209 -19.69 3.94 -23.02
CA ALA A 209 -20.24 3.73 -24.34
C ALA A 209 -19.39 4.33 -25.48
N ARG A 210 -18.62 5.39 -25.22
CA ARG A 210 -17.80 6.10 -26.23
C ARG A 210 -16.37 5.60 -26.35
N PHE A 211 -15.75 5.21 -25.23
CA PHE A 211 -14.30 5.07 -25.15
C PHE A 211 -13.80 3.68 -24.78
N LEU A 212 -14.69 2.74 -24.39
CA LEU A 212 -14.27 1.39 -24.03
C LEU A 212 -14.50 0.37 -25.14
N PRO A 213 -13.69 -0.71 -25.20
CA PRO A 213 -13.98 -1.86 -26.06
C PRO A 213 -15.38 -2.43 -25.79
N ALA A 214 -16.05 -2.95 -26.83
CA ALA A 214 -17.46 -3.32 -26.77
C ALA A 214 -17.87 -4.19 -25.56
N GLU A 215 -17.11 -5.26 -25.28
CA GLU A 215 -17.37 -6.15 -24.13
C GLU A 215 -17.12 -5.47 -22.76
N GLU A 216 -16.19 -4.52 -22.68
CA GLU A 216 -15.97 -3.73 -21.47
C GLU A 216 -17.07 -2.68 -21.28
N SER A 217 -17.44 -1.96 -22.34
CA SER A 217 -18.57 -1.03 -22.37
C SER A 217 -19.85 -1.71 -21.90
N ARG A 218 -20.22 -2.85 -22.51
CA ARG A 218 -21.42 -3.62 -22.17
C ARG A 218 -21.45 -4.02 -20.69
N ARG A 219 -20.36 -4.58 -20.17
CA ARG A 219 -20.27 -4.98 -18.75
C ARG A 219 -20.35 -3.78 -17.81
N ALA A 220 -19.69 -2.67 -18.15
CA ALA A 220 -19.77 -1.43 -17.37
C ALA A 220 -21.19 -0.87 -17.32
N LEU A 221 -21.87 -0.75 -18.47
CA LEU A 221 -23.25 -0.24 -18.57
C LEU A 221 -24.25 -1.08 -17.77
N ILE A 222 -24.18 -2.42 -17.89
CA ILE A 222 -25.02 -3.34 -17.11
C ILE A 222 -24.79 -3.14 -15.61
N ARG A 223 -23.53 -3.06 -15.17
CA ARG A 223 -23.18 -2.90 -13.75
C ARG A 223 -23.68 -1.57 -13.19
N ILE A 224 -23.48 -0.46 -13.92
CA ILE A 224 -23.96 0.88 -13.55
C ILE A 224 -25.49 0.90 -13.39
N ALA A 225 -26.22 0.25 -14.32
CA ALA A 225 -27.68 0.13 -14.23
C ALA A 225 -28.12 -0.66 -12.99
N LEU A 226 -27.47 -1.81 -12.71
CA LEU A 226 -27.82 -2.66 -11.57
C LEU A 226 -27.59 -1.96 -10.21
N THR A 227 -26.51 -1.19 -10.06
CA THR A 227 -26.24 -0.43 -8.83
C THR A 227 -27.32 0.63 -8.55
N ARG A 228 -27.89 1.26 -9.60
CA ARG A 228 -29.03 2.20 -9.48
C ARG A 228 -30.36 1.50 -9.18
N THR A 229 -30.66 0.37 -9.82
CA THR A 229 -31.92 -0.37 -9.53
C THR A 229 -31.99 -0.91 -8.10
N GLY A 230 -30.86 -1.33 -7.53
CA GLY A 230 -30.79 -1.81 -6.14
C GLY A 230 -30.94 -0.73 -5.07
N SER A 231 -30.77 0.55 -5.42
CA SER A 231 -30.58 1.67 -4.46
C SER A 231 -31.73 2.69 -4.42
N ARG A 232 -32.96 2.30 -4.83
CA ARG A 232 -34.15 3.19 -4.95
C ARG A 232 -34.02 4.32 -5.98
N ALA A 233 -33.54 4.02 -7.19
CA ALA A 233 -33.80 4.91 -8.34
C ALA A 233 -35.31 4.95 -8.68
N ARG A 234 -35.81 6.12 -9.09
CA ARG A 234 -37.12 6.25 -9.76
C ARG A 234 -37.04 5.55 -11.12
N GLY A 235 -38.13 4.93 -11.56
CA GLY A 235 -38.15 4.02 -12.72
C GLY A 235 -37.56 4.60 -14.01
N ASP A 236 -37.73 5.91 -14.21
CA ASP A 236 -37.29 6.63 -15.41
C ASP A 236 -35.75 6.60 -15.60
N GLU A 237 -34.96 6.68 -14.53
CA GLU A 237 -33.48 6.67 -14.61
C GLU A 237 -32.93 5.29 -14.98
N ALA A 238 -33.50 4.22 -14.42
CA ALA A 238 -33.15 2.85 -14.76
C ALA A 238 -33.61 2.49 -16.19
N GLY A 239 -34.77 3.03 -16.61
CA GLY A 239 -35.23 2.97 -17.99
C GLY A 239 -34.26 3.64 -18.96
N ALA A 240 -33.73 4.82 -18.62
CA ALA A 240 -32.75 5.53 -19.44
C ALA A 240 -31.41 4.78 -19.56
N LEU A 241 -30.85 4.25 -18.46
CA LEU A 241 -29.59 3.50 -18.51
C LEU A 241 -29.71 2.17 -19.27
N THR A 242 -30.84 1.46 -19.11
CA THR A 242 -31.10 0.23 -19.90
C THR A 242 -31.51 0.53 -21.35
N GLY A 243 -32.03 1.73 -21.62
CA GLY A 243 -32.20 2.29 -22.97
C GLY A 243 -30.85 2.50 -23.64
N LEU A 244 -29.96 3.28 -23.03
CA LEU A 244 -28.60 3.53 -23.52
C LEU A 244 -27.82 2.24 -23.82
N ALA A 245 -27.89 1.23 -22.96
CA ALA A 245 -27.27 -0.07 -23.21
C ALA A 245 -27.86 -0.78 -24.44
N ARG A 246 -29.19 -0.74 -24.64
CA ARG A 246 -29.85 -1.31 -25.82
C ARG A 246 -29.57 -0.50 -27.09
N ASP A 247 -29.64 0.82 -27.02
CA ASP A 247 -29.38 1.71 -28.17
C ASP A 247 -27.94 1.55 -28.67
N TRP A 248 -26.99 1.41 -27.73
CA TRP A 248 -25.60 1.05 -28.03
C TRP A 248 -25.49 -0.32 -28.72
N GLU A 249 -26.11 -1.39 -28.18
CA GLU A 249 -26.15 -2.72 -28.83
C GLU A 249 -26.73 -2.68 -30.26
N HIS A 250 -27.78 -1.87 -30.49
CA HIS A 250 -28.37 -1.71 -31.82
C HIS A 250 -27.50 -0.87 -32.76
N SER A 251 -26.70 0.07 -32.22
CA SER A 251 -25.79 0.90 -33.01
C SER A 251 -24.57 0.14 -33.53
N GLU A 252 -23.99 -0.76 -32.72
CA GLU A 252 -22.88 -1.63 -33.16
C GLU A 252 -23.34 -2.77 -34.07
N ALA A 253 -24.58 -3.25 -33.92
CA ALA A 253 -25.19 -4.21 -34.85
C ALA A 253 -25.39 -3.62 -36.28
N SER A 254 -25.22 -2.30 -36.45
CA SER A 254 -25.26 -1.63 -37.75
C SER A 254 -23.88 -1.66 -38.41
N PRO A 255 -23.74 -2.14 -39.67
CA PRO A 255 -22.44 -2.37 -40.32
C PRO A 255 -21.62 -1.10 -40.65
N ALA A 256 -22.01 0.06 -40.15
CA ALA A 256 -21.34 1.36 -40.35
C ALA A 256 -20.14 1.61 -39.41
N HIS A 257 -20.07 0.94 -38.25
CA HIS A 257 -19.03 1.19 -37.22
C HIS A 257 -17.88 0.15 -37.22
N ALA A 258 -17.89 -0.83 -38.14
CA ALA A 258 -16.90 -1.90 -38.18
C ALA A 258 -15.66 -1.58 -39.06
N ARG A 259 -15.09 -0.37 -38.94
CA ARG A 259 -13.90 0.07 -39.68
C ARG A 259 -12.96 0.94 -38.83
#